data_AF-A0A1I3SX79-F1
#
_entry.id   AF-A0A1I3SX79-F1
#
_cell.length_a   1.000
_cell.length_b   1.000
_cell.length_c   1.000
_cell.angle_alpha   90.00
_cell.angle_beta   90.00
_cell.angle_gamma   90.00
#
_symmetry.space_group_name_H-M   'P 1'
#
loop_
_entity.id
_entity.type
_entity.pdbx_description
1 polymer ?
#
loop_
_entity_poly.entity_id
_entity_poly.type
_entity_poly.pdbx_seq_one_letter_code
_entity_poly.pdbx_strand_id
1 'polypeptide(L)'
;MVNAVITATEAKSATLQDLSIMDRDGHIATGTNTDAIAIAVTQQPIGDYVHEYAGVSSPLGQAIGELVYQTVYQTAQKEIALKKSR
;
A
#
# COMPACT_ATOMS: atom_id res chain seq x y z
N MET A 1 6.62 12.53 -7.41
CA MET A 1 5.33 11.81 -7.58
C MET A 1 5.47 10.30 -7.75
N VAL A 2 6.31 9.79 -8.66
CA VAL A 2 6.49 8.32 -8.87
C VAL A 2 6.85 7.54 -7.59
N ASN A 3 7.44 8.22 -6.60
CA ASN A 3 7.70 7.67 -5.26
C ASN A 3 6.45 7.13 -4.53
N ALA A 4 5.23 7.52 -4.93
CA ALA A 4 4.00 6.91 -4.44
C ALA A 4 3.95 5.39 -4.68
N VAL A 5 4.53 4.91 -5.80
CA VAL A 5 4.61 3.47 -6.10
C VAL A 5 5.43 2.75 -5.02
N ILE A 6 6.56 3.34 -4.63
CA ILE A 6 7.45 2.78 -3.61
C ILE A 6 6.71 2.74 -2.28
N THR A 7 6.15 3.86 -1.84
CA THR A 7 5.48 3.96 -0.54
C THR A 7 4.27 3.03 -0.44
N ALA A 8 3.44 2.91 -1.48
CA ALA A 8 2.34 1.96 -1.50
C ALA A 8 2.82 0.50 -1.48
N THR A 9 3.91 0.19 -2.19
CA THR A 9 4.45 -1.18 -2.26
C THR A 9 5.08 -1.61 -0.94
N GLU A 10 5.84 -0.73 -0.29
CA GLU A 10 6.42 -0.94 1.05
C GLU A 10 5.32 -1.15 2.08
N ALA A 11 4.30 -0.29 2.10
CA ALA A 11 3.19 -0.39 3.03
C ALA A 11 2.45 -1.74 2.91
N LYS A 12 2.05 -2.13 1.70
CA LYS A 12 1.41 -3.43 1.46
C LYS A 12 2.30 -4.59 1.84
N SER A 13 3.59 -4.56 1.45
CA SER A 13 4.54 -5.64 1.77
C SER A 13 4.73 -5.79 3.27
N ALA A 14 4.86 -4.68 4.01
CA ALA A 14 4.94 -4.68 5.46
C ALA A 14 3.68 -5.31 6.08
N THR A 15 2.49 -4.92 5.62
CA THR A 15 1.24 -5.52 6.11
C THR A 15 1.16 -7.03 5.90
N LEU A 16 1.56 -7.51 4.71
CA LEU A 16 1.57 -8.95 4.41
C LEU A 16 2.58 -9.69 5.29
N GLN A 17 3.74 -9.08 5.56
CA GLN A 17 4.74 -9.60 6.50
C GLN A 17 4.20 -9.67 7.92
N ASP A 18 3.58 -8.59 8.41
CA ASP A 18 3.01 -8.51 9.77
C ASP A 18 1.90 -9.54 10.00
N LEU A 19 1.15 -9.86 8.95
CA LEU A 19 0.12 -10.91 8.96
C LEU A 19 0.65 -12.31 8.63
N SER A 20 1.95 -12.46 8.37
CA SER A 20 2.59 -13.72 7.96
C SER A 20 1.88 -14.40 6.79
N ILE A 21 1.45 -13.62 5.80
CA ILE A 21 0.82 -14.13 4.59
C ILE A 21 1.88 -14.73 3.68
N MET A 22 1.66 -15.99 3.27
CA MET A 22 2.60 -16.74 2.44
C MET A 22 2.08 -16.85 1.01
N ASP A 23 3.01 -16.88 0.04
CA ASP A 23 2.72 -17.25 -1.34
C ASP A 23 2.54 -18.77 -1.50
N ARG A 24 2.34 -19.23 -2.74
CA ARG A 24 2.13 -20.66 -3.03
C ARG A 24 3.37 -21.52 -2.82
N ASP A 25 4.54 -20.91 -2.85
CA ASP A 25 5.84 -21.59 -2.72
C ASP A 25 6.32 -21.59 -1.26
N GLY A 26 5.58 -20.95 -0.36
CA GLY A 26 5.90 -20.87 1.07
C GLY A 26 6.87 -19.76 1.44
N HIS A 27 6.98 -18.71 0.62
CA HIS A 27 7.69 -17.48 0.97
C HIS A 27 6.72 -16.41 1.46
N ILE A 28 7.23 -15.39 2.15
CA ILE A 28 6.39 -14.25 2.55
C ILE A 28 5.94 -13.48 1.31
N ALA A 29 4.64 -13.29 1.18
CA ALA A 29 4.06 -12.54 0.08
C ALA A 29 4.40 -11.05 0.17
N THR A 30 4.79 -10.45 -0.96
CA THR A 30 4.99 -8.99 -1.10
C THR A 30 3.87 -8.33 -1.90
N GLY A 31 2.99 -9.12 -2.49
CA GLY A 31 1.90 -8.67 -3.34
C GLY A 31 1.25 -9.80 -4.11
N THR A 32 0.55 -9.44 -5.18
CA THR A 32 -0.10 -10.35 -6.13
C THR A 32 0.30 -10.00 -7.56
N ASN A 33 0.06 -10.94 -8.49
CA ASN A 33 0.29 -10.72 -9.92
C ASN A 33 -0.70 -9.71 -10.55
N THR A 34 -1.70 -9.25 -9.79
CA THR A 34 -2.71 -8.28 -10.24
C THR A 34 -2.50 -6.88 -9.64
N ASP A 35 -1.44 -6.66 -8.86
CA ASP A 35 -1.21 -5.37 -8.26
C ASP A 35 -0.89 -4.31 -9.33
N ALA A 36 -1.68 -3.24 -9.35
CA ALA A 36 -1.51 -2.15 -10.30
C ALA A 36 -1.64 -0.80 -9.60
N ILE A 37 -0.81 0.17 -10.01
CA ILE A 37 -0.86 1.56 -9.54
C ILE A 37 -0.80 2.47 -10.76
N ALA A 38 -1.75 3.40 -10.85
CA ALA A 38 -1.76 4.47 -11.84
C ALA A 38 -1.63 5.81 -11.12
N ILE A 39 -0.74 6.67 -11.61
CA ILE A 39 -0.48 7.99 -11.03
C ILE A 39 -0.75 9.03 -12.11
N ALA A 40 -1.71 9.92 -11.84
CA ALA A 40 -1.99 11.09 -12.65
C ALA A 40 -1.74 12.33 -11.79
N VAL A 41 -0.99 13.28 -12.33
CA VAL A 41 -0.57 14.48 -11.59
C VAL A 41 -0.72 15.70 -12.48
N THR A 42 -1.38 16.74 -11.98
CA THR A 42 -1.49 18.04 -12.66
C THR A 42 -0.27 18.92 -12.37
N GLN A 43 0.40 18.66 -11.25
CA GLN A 43 1.44 19.51 -10.64
C GLN A 43 1.01 20.98 -10.48
N GLN A 44 -0.29 21.23 -10.39
CA GLN A 44 -0.81 22.56 -10.14
C GLN A 44 -0.75 22.87 -8.63
N PRO A 45 -0.35 24.08 -8.25
CA PRO A 45 -0.38 24.52 -6.86
C PRO A 45 -1.82 24.63 -6.34
N ILE A 46 -1.99 24.30 -5.05
CA ILE A 46 -3.20 24.59 -4.28
C ILE A 46 -2.81 25.64 -3.24
N GLY A 47 -3.17 26.91 -3.50
CA GLY A 47 -2.59 28.04 -2.77
C GLY A 47 -1.07 28.11 -3.00
N ASP A 48 -0.29 28.18 -1.93
CA ASP A 48 1.18 28.22 -1.99
C ASP A 48 1.84 26.82 -1.95
N TYR A 49 1.04 25.75 -1.96
CA TYR A 49 1.54 24.39 -1.79
C TYR A 49 1.46 23.57 -3.08
N VAL A 50 2.55 22.88 -3.42
CA VAL A 50 2.64 21.91 -4.53
C VAL A 50 3.02 20.55 -3.95
N HIS A 51 2.28 19.52 -4.34
CA HIS A 51 2.70 18.15 -4.08
C HIS A 51 3.84 17.78 -5.04
N GLU A 52 5.09 17.94 -4.60
CA GLU A 52 6.28 17.60 -5.40
C GLU A 52 6.69 16.12 -5.22
N TYR A 53 6.52 15.60 -4.01
CA TYR A 53 6.90 14.24 -3.63
C TYR A 53 5.77 13.47 -2.95
N ALA A 54 5.78 12.16 -3.14
CA ALA A 54 4.85 11.21 -2.52
C ALA A 54 5.62 10.04 -1.86
N GLY A 55 6.87 10.28 -1.47
CA GLY A 55 7.64 9.32 -0.67
C GLY A 55 7.24 9.40 0.81
N VAL A 56 7.61 8.40 1.60
CA VAL A 56 7.12 8.21 2.99
C VAL A 56 7.28 9.44 3.90
N SER A 57 8.31 10.26 3.69
CA SER A 57 8.55 11.48 4.47
C SER A 57 7.72 12.69 4.06
N SER A 58 6.99 12.63 2.93
CA SER A 58 6.10 13.71 2.51
C SER A 58 4.69 13.51 3.07
N PRO A 59 3.91 14.59 3.32
CA PRO A 59 2.55 14.46 3.82
C PRO A 59 1.66 13.55 2.95
N LEU A 60 1.80 13.66 1.62
CA LEU A 60 1.06 12.82 0.68
C LEU A 60 1.52 11.35 0.72
N GLY A 61 2.82 11.10 0.81
CA GLY A 61 3.34 9.73 0.91
C GLY A 61 2.93 9.06 2.21
N GLN A 62 3.01 9.76 3.34
CA GLN A 62 2.54 9.24 4.63
C GLN A 62 1.07 8.81 4.56
N ALA A 63 0.20 9.66 3.99
CA ALA A 63 -1.21 9.34 3.81
C ALA A 63 -1.43 8.11 2.90
N ILE A 64 -0.67 7.99 1.81
CA ILE A 64 -0.72 6.80 0.92
C ILE A 64 -0.30 5.54 1.68
N GLY A 65 0.83 5.60 2.40
CA GLY A 65 1.36 4.45 3.15
C GLY A 65 0.37 3.97 4.21
N GLU A 66 -0.16 4.89 5.01
CA GLU A 66 -1.16 4.57 6.05
C GLU A 66 -2.43 3.97 5.45
N LEU A 67 -2.97 4.59 4.38
CA LEU A 67 -4.19 4.12 3.72
C LEU A 67 -4.02 2.69 3.18
N VAL A 68 -2.91 2.43 2.49
CA VAL A 68 -2.62 1.10 1.93
C VAL A 68 -2.46 0.08 3.03
N TYR A 69 -1.65 0.38 4.05
CA TYR A 69 -1.42 -0.53 5.16
C TYR A 69 -2.73 -0.92 5.86
N GLN A 70 -3.52 0.08 6.28
CA GLN A 70 -4.76 -0.16 7.02
C GLN A 70 -5.79 -0.93 6.20
N THR A 71 -5.95 -0.57 4.92
CA THR A 71 -6.92 -1.23 4.03
C THR A 71 -6.56 -2.69 3.78
N VAL A 72 -5.29 -2.96 3.49
CA VAL A 72 -4.81 -4.33 3.27
C VAL A 72 -4.94 -5.14 4.55
N TYR A 73 -4.58 -4.57 5.70
CA TYR A 73 -4.62 -5.25 6.99
C TYR A 73 -6.05 -5.69 7.33
N GLN A 74 -7.00 -4.76 7.27
CA GLN A 74 -8.40 -5.04 7.59
C GLN A 74 -9.03 -6.05 6.62
N THR A 75 -8.72 -5.94 5.32
CA THR A 75 -9.24 -6.85 4.30
C THR A 75 -8.66 -8.25 4.48
N ALA A 76 -7.36 -8.37 4.67
CA ALA A 76 -6.69 -9.65 4.87
C ALA A 76 -7.19 -10.35 6.15
N GLN A 77 -7.40 -9.61 7.24
CA GLN A 77 -7.98 -10.18 8.47
C GLN A 77 -9.40 -10.72 8.26
N LYS A 78 -10.25 -9.99 7.52
CA LYS A 78 -11.60 -10.46 7.17
C LYS A 78 -11.54 -11.75 6.35
N GLU A 79 -10.67 -11.83 5.35
CA GLU A 79 -10.48 -13.03 4.55
C GLU A 79 -9.97 -14.23 5.36
N ILE A 80 -9.01 -14.00 6.26
CA ILE A 80 -8.54 -15.05 7.19
C ILE A 80 -9.69 -15.55 8.07
N ALA A 81 -10.51 -14.66 8.62
CA ALA A 81 -11.65 -15.03 9.46
C ALA A 81 -12.69 -15.85 8.67
N LEU A 82 -13.02 -15.42 7.45
CA LEU A 82 -13.95 -16.15 6.56
C LEU A 82 -13.44 -17.56 6.25
N LYS A 83 -12.14 -17.71 5.96
CA LYS A 83 -11.53 -19.03 5.70
C LYS A 83 -11.56 -19.96 6.92
N LYS A 84 -11.49 -19.44 8.14
CA LYS A 84 -11.59 -20.24 9.37
C LYS A 84 -13.01 -20.72 9.68
N SER A 85 -14.02 -20.02 9.16
CA SER A 85 -15.45 -20.37 9.35
C SER A 85 -16.01 -21.37 8.32
N ARG A 86 -15.22 -21.74 7.32
CA ARG A 86 -15.56 -22.73 6.30
C ARG A 86 -14.92 -24.07 6.67
#